data_AF-A0AAV0Y7K5-F1
#
_entry.id   AF-A0AAV0Y7K5-F1
#
_cell.length_a   1.000
_cell.length_b   1.000
_cell.length_c   1.000
_cell.angle_alpha   90.00
_cell.angle_beta   90.00
_cell.angle_gamma   90.00
#
_symmetry.space_group_name_H-M   'P 1'
#
loop_
_entity.id
_entity.type
_entity.pdbx_description
1 polymer ?
#
loop_
_entity_poly.entity_id
_entity_poly.type
_entity_poly.pdbx_seq_one_letter_code
_entity_poly.pdbx_strand_id
1 'polypeptide(L)'
;MCSRSFKESWYDSHKWLCGSFYEQRLYCWPCVLLGKVKNVWSSDGYFDLKNLSRSVKKHEASKDPINNFIGLVRLEKNKGTIIDALNEGSRLSKILYNDNVRKNRLVLLQIIEVVILLGKQELAFRGHDESTLSINQGNFREMFNLLIKQNAELLSHYEKISNVFTGQSKTIQNEIIHCVYEYIIDVIKSEINDIHFFAVISDDTTDIVEKFQCAITLRYVKKTGELKESFLGFHDVSSSKTSESFFNLITSVLDPYNFRTKLIAQCYDGASVMAGHVSGLQKRIKDEAPNAALFTHCCAHRLNLVLQQGSYCVPQYQIFFATLLGISVFFKKSPKRTFVLDTIIGKRIPIANETRWCTRSNILNFVVSNLDKLLEVMECIRDNPESGMESINGAKGFINSLKKFEFVFFMMIYKDIFNITDTLLLKYTINISIQTM
;
A
#
# COMPACT_ATOMS: atom_id res chain seq x y z
N MET A 1 -52.07 4.30 -31.09
CA MET A 1 -51.31 3.06 -30.82
C MET A 1 -51.12 2.93 -29.33
N CYS A 2 -51.80 1.99 -28.65
CA CYS A 2 -51.61 1.77 -27.21
C CYS A 2 -50.26 1.09 -26.97
N SER A 3 -49.24 1.85 -26.57
CA SER A 3 -48.02 1.33 -25.97
C SER A 3 -48.36 0.84 -24.56
N ARG A 4 -48.56 -0.48 -24.41
CA ARG A 4 -48.63 -1.09 -23.08
C ARG A 4 -47.22 -1.04 -22.48
N SER A 5 -47.01 -0.16 -21.52
CA SER A 5 -45.80 -0.07 -20.71
C SER A 5 -45.76 -1.18 -19.65
N PHE A 6 -44.57 -1.47 -19.13
CA PHE A 6 -44.37 -2.36 -17.99
C PHE A 6 -45.21 -1.90 -16.79
N LYS A 7 -45.82 -2.85 -16.06
CA LYS A 7 -46.61 -2.56 -14.86
C LYS A 7 -46.00 -3.24 -13.65
N GLU A 8 -45.74 -2.47 -12.60
CA GLU A 8 -45.19 -2.98 -11.33
C GLU A 8 -46.08 -4.04 -10.68
N SER A 9 -47.41 -3.92 -10.84
CA SER A 9 -48.39 -4.90 -10.37
C SER A 9 -48.17 -6.34 -10.87
N TRP A 10 -47.36 -6.53 -11.92
CA TRP A 10 -47.00 -7.87 -12.40
C TRP A 10 -46.08 -8.64 -11.46
N TYR A 11 -45.25 -7.95 -10.67
CA TYR A 11 -44.41 -8.58 -9.65
C TYR A 11 -45.24 -9.14 -8.50
N ASP A 12 -46.31 -8.43 -8.09
CA ASP A 12 -47.24 -8.92 -7.06
C ASP A 12 -47.98 -10.17 -7.53
N SER A 13 -48.33 -10.19 -8.82
CA SER A 13 -49.07 -11.29 -9.45
C SER A 13 -48.19 -12.54 -9.67
N HIS A 14 -46.91 -12.34 -9.96
CA HIS A 14 -45.96 -13.41 -10.30
C HIS A 14 -44.65 -13.21 -9.54
N LYS A 15 -44.58 -13.78 -8.32
CA LYS A 15 -43.42 -13.67 -7.42
C LYS A 15 -42.09 -14.18 -7.98
N TRP A 16 -42.13 -14.89 -9.10
CA TRP A 16 -40.96 -15.45 -9.78
C TRP A 16 -40.39 -14.57 -10.89
N LEU A 17 -41.13 -13.54 -11.28
CA LEU A 17 -40.74 -12.63 -12.34
C LEU A 17 -39.62 -11.72 -11.83
N CYS A 18 -38.53 -11.58 -12.58
CA CYS A 18 -37.50 -10.58 -12.35
C CYS A 18 -37.20 -9.81 -13.64
N GLY A 19 -36.73 -8.57 -13.53
CA GLY A 19 -36.38 -7.74 -14.68
C GLY A 19 -34.90 -7.36 -14.67
N SER A 20 -34.30 -7.22 -15.85
CA SER A 20 -32.96 -6.65 -16.01
C SER A 20 -33.09 -5.21 -16.52
N PHE A 21 -32.56 -4.25 -15.76
CA PHE A 21 -32.57 -2.82 -16.15
C PHE A 21 -31.70 -2.58 -17.40
N TYR A 22 -30.54 -3.23 -17.47
CA TYR A 22 -29.59 -3.06 -18.57
C TYR A 22 -30.08 -3.66 -19.89
N GLU A 23 -30.74 -4.82 -19.83
CA GLU A 23 -31.20 -5.51 -21.04
C GLU A 23 -32.65 -5.17 -21.41
N GLN A 24 -33.38 -4.48 -20.53
CA GLN A 24 -34.80 -4.16 -20.68
C GLN A 24 -35.68 -5.40 -20.98
N ARG A 25 -35.39 -6.52 -20.32
CA ARG A 25 -36.06 -7.82 -20.51
C ARG A 25 -36.52 -8.43 -19.19
N LEU A 26 -37.54 -9.29 -19.28
CA LEU A 26 -38.10 -10.04 -18.17
C LEU A 26 -37.61 -11.49 -18.14
N TYR A 27 -37.35 -11.99 -16.94
CA TYR A 27 -36.79 -13.29 -16.66
C TYR A 27 -37.58 -14.00 -15.55
N CYS A 28 -37.34 -15.31 -15.42
CA CYS A 28 -37.84 -16.12 -14.33
C CYS A 28 -36.65 -16.47 -13.42
N TRP A 29 -36.56 -15.87 -12.24
CA TRP A 29 -35.37 -15.99 -11.40
C TRP A 29 -35.05 -17.45 -11.00
N PRO A 30 -36.01 -18.36 -10.72
CA PRO A 30 -35.70 -19.76 -10.47
C PRO A 30 -35.12 -20.47 -11.70
N CYS A 31 -35.56 -20.08 -12.91
CA CYS A 31 -35.02 -20.63 -14.16
C CYS A 31 -33.62 -20.08 -14.47
N VAL A 32 -33.32 -18.84 -14.08
CA VAL A 32 -31.96 -18.27 -14.20
C VAL A 32 -30.99 -19.01 -13.26
N LEU A 33 -31.42 -19.31 -12.02
CA LEU A 33 -30.57 -19.94 -11.00
C LEU A 33 -30.37 -21.44 -11.20
N LEU A 34 -31.42 -22.18 -11.58
CA LEU A 34 -31.41 -23.66 -11.59
C LEU A 34 -31.62 -24.26 -12.99
N GLY A 35 -31.91 -23.44 -13.99
CA GLY A 35 -32.22 -23.91 -15.34
C GLY A 35 -31.01 -24.55 -16.02
N LYS A 36 -31.16 -25.81 -16.43
CA LYS A 36 -30.16 -26.52 -17.24
C LYS A 36 -30.28 -26.23 -18.74
N VAL A 37 -31.44 -25.75 -19.17
CA VAL A 37 -31.77 -25.48 -20.57
C VAL A 37 -31.88 -23.98 -20.77
N LYS A 38 -31.16 -23.47 -21.77
CA LYS A 38 -31.28 -22.07 -22.21
C LYS A 38 -32.64 -21.86 -22.85
N ASN A 39 -33.45 -20.98 -22.27
CA ASN A 39 -34.76 -20.64 -22.76
C ASN A 39 -35.00 -19.13 -22.63
N VAL A 40 -36.09 -18.65 -23.22
CA VAL A 40 -36.44 -17.21 -23.25
C VAL A 40 -36.54 -16.61 -21.84
N TRP A 41 -36.83 -17.42 -20.81
CA TRP A 41 -36.99 -16.96 -19.44
C TRP A 41 -35.72 -17.12 -18.58
N SER A 42 -34.66 -17.75 -19.10
CA SER A 42 -33.38 -17.98 -18.40
C SER A 42 -32.19 -17.27 -19.05
N SER A 43 -32.10 -17.25 -20.39
CA SER A 43 -30.94 -16.68 -21.10
C SER A 43 -31.27 -15.48 -21.98
N ASP A 44 -32.35 -15.57 -22.77
CA ASP A 44 -32.56 -14.57 -23.83
C ASP A 44 -33.38 -13.38 -23.36
N GLY A 45 -34.22 -13.56 -22.35
CA GLY A 45 -35.08 -12.51 -21.80
C GLY A 45 -36.32 -12.25 -22.63
N TYR A 46 -37.47 -12.19 -21.97
CA TYR A 46 -38.76 -11.94 -22.59
C TYR A 46 -38.99 -10.44 -22.80
N PHE A 47 -39.33 -10.05 -24.04
CA PHE A 47 -39.51 -8.63 -24.43
C PHE A 47 -40.94 -8.27 -24.89
N ASP A 48 -41.76 -9.25 -25.30
CA ASP A 48 -43.08 -8.99 -25.90
C ASP A 48 -44.17 -8.73 -24.83
N LEU A 49 -44.22 -7.51 -24.31
CA LEU A 49 -45.19 -7.11 -23.29
C LEU A 49 -46.65 -7.17 -23.75
N LYS A 50 -46.94 -7.24 -25.06
CA LYS A 50 -48.32 -7.34 -25.58
C LYS A 50 -48.91 -8.72 -25.30
N ASN A 51 -48.09 -9.77 -25.40
CA ASN A 51 -48.48 -11.16 -25.22
C ASN A 51 -48.01 -11.77 -23.89
N LEU A 52 -47.53 -10.94 -22.95
CA LEU A 52 -46.97 -11.38 -21.67
C LEU A 52 -47.90 -12.34 -20.91
N SER A 53 -49.19 -12.00 -20.78
CA SER A 53 -50.16 -12.84 -20.05
C SER A 53 -50.30 -14.25 -20.63
N ARG A 54 -50.20 -14.40 -21.96
CA ARG A 54 -50.24 -15.71 -22.63
C ARG A 54 -48.92 -16.46 -22.43
N SER A 55 -47.79 -15.76 -22.55
CA SER A 55 -46.46 -16.35 -22.39
C SER A 55 -46.21 -16.81 -20.95
N VAL A 56 -46.64 -16.03 -19.96
CA VAL A 56 -46.58 -16.38 -18.54
C VAL A 56 -47.37 -17.65 -18.25
N LYS A 57 -48.65 -17.74 -18.69
CA LYS A 57 -49.45 -18.96 -18.52
C LYS A 57 -48.80 -20.19 -19.17
N LYS A 58 -48.20 -20.01 -20.35
CA LYS A 58 -47.48 -21.09 -21.05
C LYS A 58 -46.21 -21.51 -20.28
N HIS A 59 -45.51 -20.54 -19.70
CA HIS A 59 -44.33 -20.81 -18.88
C HIS A 59 -44.73 -21.56 -17.61
N GLU A 60 -45.69 -21.07 -16.83
CA GLU A 60 -46.14 -21.73 -15.59
C GLU A 60 -46.66 -23.15 -15.80
N ALA A 61 -47.26 -23.44 -16.96
CA ALA A 61 -47.72 -24.77 -17.33
C ALA A 61 -46.59 -25.71 -17.84
N SER A 62 -45.39 -25.19 -18.10
CA SER A 62 -44.28 -25.97 -18.64
C SER A 62 -43.49 -26.70 -17.54
N LYS A 63 -42.91 -27.85 -17.89
CA LYS A 63 -42.19 -28.70 -16.93
C LYS A 63 -40.93 -28.04 -16.35
N ASP A 64 -40.27 -27.19 -17.13
CA ASP A 64 -38.99 -26.57 -16.76
C ASP A 64 -39.09 -25.67 -15.52
N PRO A 65 -39.93 -24.61 -15.49
CA PRO A 65 -40.11 -23.81 -14.29
C PRO A 65 -40.61 -24.63 -13.12
N ILE A 66 -41.56 -25.55 -13.31
CA ILE A 66 -42.04 -26.42 -12.23
C ILE A 66 -40.88 -27.19 -11.58
N ASN A 67 -40.00 -27.80 -12.38
CA ASN A 67 -38.84 -28.52 -11.88
C ASN A 67 -37.83 -27.59 -11.18
N ASN A 68 -37.60 -26.39 -11.73
CA ASN A 68 -36.70 -25.41 -11.12
C ASN A 68 -37.25 -24.89 -9.79
N PHE A 69 -38.55 -24.62 -9.69
CA PHE A 69 -39.22 -24.26 -8.44
C PHE A 69 -39.16 -25.38 -7.40
N ILE A 70 -39.40 -26.63 -7.80
CA ILE A 70 -39.25 -27.78 -6.91
C ILE A 70 -37.80 -27.90 -6.43
N GLY A 71 -36.83 -27.70 -7.33
CA GLY A 71 -35.39 -27.66 -7.00
C GLY A 71 -35.07 -26.56 -6.00
N LEU A 72 -35.68 -25.38 -6.15
CA LEU A 72 -35.51 -24.25 -5.26
C LEU A 72 -36.04 -24.55 -3.84
N VAL A 73 -37.28 -25.04 -3.73
CA VAL A 73 -37.87 -25.41 -2.44
C VAL A 73 -37.08 -26.52 -1.74
N ARG A 74 -36.48 -27.44 -2.52
CA ARG A 74 -35.57 -28.46 -1.99
C ARG A 74 -34.29 -27.85 -1.44
N LEU A 75 -33.74 -26.85 -2.13
CA LEU A 75 -32.54 -26.14 -1.70
C LEU A 75 -32.81 -25.33 -0.43
N GLU A 76 -33.93 -24.61 -0.36
CA GLU A 76 -34.36 -23.86 0.83
C GLU A 76 -34.57 -24.75 2.05
N LYS A 77 -35.20 -25.91 1.88
CA LYS A 77 -35.48 -26.86 2.97
C LYS A 77 -34.36 -27.86 3.21
N ASN A 78 -33.26 -27.75 2.44
CA ASN A 78 -32.13 -28.67 2.45
C ASN A 78 -32.54 -30.16 2.33
N LYS A 79 -33.56 -30.46 1.51
CA LYS A 79 -34.12 -31.81 1.31
C LYS A 79 -33.64 -32.42 0.00
N GLY A 80 -32.98 -33.59 0.08
CA GLY A 80 -32.61 -34.40 -1.09
C GLY A 80 -33.79 -35.16 -1.70
N THR A 81 -33.63 -35.68 -2.91
CA THR A 81 -34.60 -36.62 -3.49
C THR A 81 -34.41 -38.03 -2.95
N ILE A 82 -35.44 -38.88 -3.08
CA ILE A 82 -35.32 -40.32 -2.80
C ILE A 82 -34.22 -40.95 -3.68
N ILE A 83 -34.03 -40.46 -4.91
CA ILE A 83 -32.96 -40.90 -5.82
C ILE A 83 -31.57 -40.50 -5.29
N ASP A 84 -31.42 -39.30 -4.72
CA ASP A 84 -30.17 -38.90 -4.05
C ASP A 84 -29.88 -39.73 -2.79
N ALA A 85 -30.92 -40.23 -2.12
CA ALA A 85 -30.80 -41.13 -0.97
C ALA A 85 -30.48 -42.58 -1.40
N LEU A 86 -31.02 -43.04 -2.52
CA LEU A 86 -30.79 -44.37 -3.07
C LEU A 86 -29.46 -44.50 -3.82
N ASN A 87 -28.93 -43.40 -4.37
CA ASN A 87 -27.64 -43.37 -5.07
C ASN A 87 -26.54 -42.85 -4.12
N GLU A 88 -26.09 -43.71 -3.21
CA GLU A 88 -25.04 -43.38 -2.23
C GLU A 88 -23.79 -42.79 -2.88
N GLY A 89 -23.38 -43.28 -4.07
CA GLY A 89 -22.24 -42.75 -4.81
C GLY A 89 -22.40 -41.29 -5.21
N SER A 90 -23.60 -40.88 -5.63
CA SER A 90 -23.91 -39.48 -5.95
C SER A 90 -23.99 -38.59 -4.72
N ARG A 91 -24.38 -39.13 -3.57
CA ARG A 91 -24.38 -38.41 -2.30
C ARG A 91 -22.96 -38.18 -1.78
N LEU A 92 -22.15 -39.25 -1.78
CA LEU A 92 -20.75 -39.21 -1.34
C LEU A 92 -19.91 -38.29 -2.22
N SER A 93 -20.12 -38.29 -3.54
CA SER A 93 -19.38 -37.40 -4.44
C SER A 93 -19.68 -35.92 -4.18
N LYS A 94 -20.94 -35.54 -3.91
CA LYS A 94 -21.32 -34.17 -3.53
C LYS A 94 -20.66 -33.75 -2.21
N ILE A 95 -20.64 -34.64 -1.22
CA ILE A 95 -20.02 -34.38 0.09
C ILE A 95 -18.51 -34.18 -0.08
N LEU A 96 -17.84 -35.08 -0.81
CA LEU A 96 -16.40 -35.00 -1.09
C LEU A 96 -16.04 -33.75 -1.87
N TYR A 97 -16.86 -33.36 -2.86
CA TYR A 97 -16.66 -32.12 -3.61
C TYR A 97 -16.74 -30.89 -2.70
N ASN A 98 -17.78 -30.79 -1.87
CA ASN A 98 -17.94 -29.68 -0.94
C ASN A 98 -16.83 -29.62 0.11
N ASP A 99 -16.37 -30.78 0.58
CA ASP A 99 -15.23 -30.86 1.52
C ASP A 99 -13.92 -30.42 0.85
N ASN A 100 -13.68 -30.80 -0.40
CA ASN A 100 -12.55 -30.30 -1.19
C ASN A 100 -12.62 -28.78 -1.39
N VAL A 101 -13.80 -28.22 -1.69
CA VAL A 101 -13.99 -26.76 -1.82
C VAL A 101 -13.70 -26.07 -0.49
N ARG A 102 -14.16 -26.62 0.63
CA ARG A 102 -13.87 -26.09 1.97
C ARG A 102 -12.35 -26.08 2.22
N LYS A 103 -11.65 -27.18 1.97
CA LYS A 103 -10.20 -27.28 2.15
C LYS A 103 -9.42 -26.33 1.23
N ASN A 104 -9.82 -26.19 -0.03
CA ASN A 104 -9.23 -25.22 -0.96
C ASN A 104 -9.35 -23.78 -0.43
N ARG A 105 -10.52 -23.41 0.12
CA ARG A 105 -10.72 -22.09 0.73
C ARG A 105 -9.83 -21.88 1.94
N LEU A 106 -9.62 -22.90 2.77
CA LEU A 106 -8.73 -22.82 3.92
C LEU A 106 -7.27 -22.62 3.49
N VAL A 107 -6.79 -23.33 2.48
CA VAL A 107 -5.44 -23.11 1.92
C VAL A 107 -5.28 -21.68 1.40
N LEU A 108 -6.27 -21.18 0.63
CA LEU A 108 -6.23 -19.81 0.13
C LEU A 108 -6.24 -18.77 1.26
N LEU A 109 -7.00 -19.02 2.32
CA LEU A 109 -7.02 -18.17 3.50
C LEU A 109 -5.64 -18.07 4.15
N GLN A 110 -4.91 -19.19 4.28
CA GLN A 110 -3.54 -19.17 4.80
C GLN A 110 -2.61 -18.32 3.91
N ILE A 111 -2.76 -18.38 2.59
CA ILE A 111 -1.99 -17.54 1.68
C ILE A 111 -2.28 -16.05 1.94
N ILE A 112 -3.56 -15.67 2.02
CA ILE A 112 -3.97 -14.29 2.26
C ILE A 112 -3.45 -13.79 3.62
N GLU A 113 -3.51 -14.62 4.66
CA GLU A 113 -2.98 -14.29 5.99
C GLU A 113 -1.47 -14.00 5.96
N VAL A 114 -0.69 -14.79 5.24
CA VAL A 114 0.76 -14.54 5.05
C VAL A 114 0.99 -13.22 4.33
N VAL A 115 0.25 -12.94 3.24
CA VAL A 115 0.37 -11.65 2.51
C VAL A 115 0.07 -10.47 3.44
N ILE A 116 -1.03 -10.53 4.20
CA ILE A 116 -1.42 -9.47 5.13
C ILE A 116 -0.37 -9.30 6.23
N LEU A 117 0.15 -10.39 6.78
CA LEU A 117 1.15 -10.35 7.84
C LEU A 117 2.47 -9.74 7.36
N LEU A 118 2.98 -10.18 6.22
CA LEU A 118 4.19 -9.62 5.63
C LEU A 118 4.02 -8.14 5.28
N GLY A 119 2.86 -7.76 4.74
CA GLY A 119 2.53 -6.37 4.47
C GLY A 119 2.48 -5.51 5.74
N LYS A 120 1.87 -6.00 6.82
CA LYS A 120 1.79 -5.28 8.11
C LYS A 120 3.13 -5.12 8.81
N GLN A 121 4.04 -6.07 8.62
CA GLN A 121 5.37 -6.06 9.23
C GLN A 121 6.42 -5.44 8.30
N GLU A 122 6.03 -4.98 7.11
CA GLU A 122 6.93 -4.42 6.08
C GLU A 122 8.06 -5.39 5.70
N LEU A 123 7.80 -6.70 5.77
CA LEU A 123 8.78 -7.74 5.48
C LEU A 123 8.85 -8.04 3.98
N ALA A 124 10.06 -8.26 3.49
CA ALA A 124 10.28 -8.73 2.13
C ALA A 124 9.57 -10.08 1.92
N PHE A 125 8.83 -10.22 0.83
CA PHE A 125 8.09 -11.44 0.52
C PHE A 125 9.01 -12.56 0.03
N ARG A 126 10.00 -12.19 -0.77
CA ARG A 126 10.86 -13.09 -1.54
C ARG A 126 12.24 -13.20 -0.94
N GLY A 127 12.84 -14.38 -1.06
CA GLY A 127 14.24 -14.62 -0.72
C GLY A 127 15.17 -14.31 -1.89
N HIS A 128 16.47 -14.22 -1.62
CA HIS A 128 17.49 -14.13 -2.67
C HIS A 128 17.56 -15.40 -3.53
N ASP A 129 17.34 -16.56 -2.92
CA ASP A 129 17.23 -17.85 -3.60
C ASP A 129 15.98 -18.60 -3.12
N GLU A 130 15.01 -18.78 -4.01
CA GLU A 130 13.79 -19.57 -3.76
C GLU A 130 13.87 -20.99 -4.34
N SER A 131 15.09 -21.48 -4.66
CA SER A 131 15.31 -22.85 -5.12
C SER A 131 14.97 -23.87 -4.01
N THR A 132 14.63 -25.09 -4.40
CA THR A 132 14.32 -26.17 -3.45
C THR A 132 15.51 -26.57 -2.58
N LEU A 133 16.73 -26.26 -3.01
CA LEU A 133 17.98 -26.53 -2.30
C LEU A 133 18.36 -25.39 -1.32
N SER A 134 17.66 -24.25 -1.39
CA SER A 134 17.92 -23.12 -0.51
C SER A 134 17.49 -23.45 0.92
N ILE A 135 18.34 -23.06 1.88
CA ILE A 135 18.06 -23.17 3.32
C ILE A 135 16.91 -22.22 3.72
N ASN A 136 16.74 -21.12 3.00
CA ASN A 136 15.69 -20.13 3.22
C ASN A 136 15.11 -19.66 1.89
N GLN A 137 13.90 -20.11 1.57
CA GLN A 137 13.24 -19.81 0.31
C GLN A 137 12.49 -18.47 0.29
N GLY A 138 12.71 -17.63 1.30
CA GLY A 138 12.02 -16.35 1.48
C GLY A 138 10.87 -16.42 2.47
N ASN A 139 10.55 -15.26 3.07
CA ASN A 139 9.61 -15.17 4.18
C ASN A 139 8.22 -15.71 3.82
N PHE A 140 7.72 -15.44 2.60
CA PHE A 140 6.40 -15.91 2.19
C PHE A 140 6.31 -17.44 2.20
N ARG A 141 7.28 -18.13 1.58
CA ARG A 141 7.26 -19.59 1.47
C ARG A 141 7.46 -20.26 2.81
N GLU A 142 8.42 -19.77 3.61
CA GLU A 142 8.70 -20.33 4.94
C GLU A 142 7.49 -20.17 5.88
N MET A 143 6.88 -18.98 5.91
CA MET A 143 5.69 -18.73 6.74
C MET A 143 4.50 -19.59 6.30
N PHE A 144 4.25 -19.68 4.99
CA PHE A 144 3.17 -20.52 4.46
C PHE A 144 3.39 -22.00 4.76
N ASN A 145 4.60 -22.51 4.56
CA ASN A 145 4.96 -23.90 4.87
C ASN A 145 4.80 -24.19 6.37
N LEU A 146 5.15 -23.24 7.24
CA LEU A 146 4.97 -23.37 8.68
C LEU A 146 3.48 -23.46 9.06
N LEU A 147 2.63 -22.60 8.49
CA LEU A 147 1.18 -22.60 8.74
C LEU A 147 0.51 -23.90 8.27
N ILE A 148 0.88 -24.41 7.09
CA ILE A 148 0.35 -25.68 6.59
C ILE A 148 0.81 -26.86 7.45
N LYS A 149 2.10 -26.90 7.84
CA LYS A 149 2.65 -28.00 8.66
C LYS A 149 1.97 -28.14 10.02
N GLN A 150 1.44 -27.04 10.58
CA GLN A 150 0.71 -27.09 11.85
C GLN A 150 -0.65 -27.78 11.73
N ASN A 151 -1.22 -27.90 10.53
CA ASN A 151 -2.51 -28.53 10.31
C ASN A 151 -2.38 -29.75 9.39
N ALA A 152 -2.40 -30.94 9.99
CA ALA A 152 -2.26 -32.21 9.27
C ALA A 152 -3.31 -32.41 8.15
N GLU A 153 -4.54 -31.92 8.35
CA GLU A 153 -5.59 -31.99 7.34
C GLU A 153 -5.22 -31.15 6.11
N LEU A 154 -4.79 -29.90 6.33
CA LEU A 154 -4.40 -28.99 5.26
C LEU A 154 -3.12 -29.46 4.57
N LEU A 155 -2.15 -30.00 5.29
CA LEU A 155 -0.93 -30.57 4.71
C LEU A 155 -1.26 -31.71 3.74
N SER A 156 -2.05 -32.69 4.19
CA SER A 156 -2.44 -33.83 3.36
C SER A 156 -3.26 -33.43 2.13
N HIS A 157 -4.04 -32.34 2.23
CA HIS A 157 -4.78 -31.79 1.11
C HIS A 157 -3.88 -31.01 0.16
N TYR A 158 -2.97 -30.19 0.70
CA TYR A 158 -2.01 -29.39 -0.06
C TYR A 158 -1.10 -30.27 -0.91
N GLU A 159 -0.58 -31.37 -0.36
CA GLU A 159 0.24 -32.34 -1.11
C GLU A 159 -0.51 -33.00 -2.28
N LYS A 160 -1.85 -33.13 -2.20
CA LYS A 160 -2.66 -33.64 -3.31
C LYS A 160 -2.86 -32.60 -4.41
N ILE A 161 -3.02 -31.33 -4.03
CA ILE A 161 -3.28 -30.24 -4.98
C ILE A 161 -2.01 -29.57 -5.50
N SER A 162 -0.85 -29.78 -4.88
CA SER A 162 0.39 -29.05 -5.17
C SER A 162 0.86 -29.19 -6.62
N ASN A 163 0.50 -30.30 -7.28
CA ASN A 163 0.79 -30.52 -8.69
C ASN A 163 -0.06 -29.65 -9.64
N VAL A 164 -1.19 -29.13 -9.16
CA VAL A 164 -2.13 -28.31 -9.92
C VAL A 164 -2.04 -26.84 -9.48
N PHE A 165 -1.96 -26.60 -8.17
CA PHE A 165 -1.90 -25.26 -7.59
C PHE A 165 -0.95 -25.26 -6.40
N THR A 166 0.14 -24.50 -6.52
CA THR A 166 1.06 -24.26 -5.41
C THR A 166 0.69 -23.03 -4.61
N GLY A 167 0.12 -21.99 -5.23
CA GLY A 167 -0.17 -20.72 -4.54
C GLY A 167 1.07 -19.92 -4.13
N GLN A 168 2.27 -20.43 -4.42
CA GLN A 168 3.55 -19.85 -3.97
C GLN A 168 4.26 -19.02 -5.04
N SER A 169 3.75 -18.98 -6.27
CA SER A 169 4.40 -18.28 -7.37
C SER A 169 4.37 -16.76 -7.19
N LYS A 170 5.38 -16.08 -7.77
CA LYS A 170 5.44 -14.61 -7.77
C LYS A 170 4.17 -13.95 -8.32
N THR A 171 3.54 -14.58 -9.31
CA THR A 171 2.34 -14.07 -9.97
C THR A 171 1.16 -14.09 -9.02
N ILE A 172 0.93 -15.22 -8.34
CA ILE A 172 -0.17 -15.38 -7.39
C ILE A 172 0.01 -14.45 -6.19
N GLN A 173 1.24 -14.32 -5.68
CA GLN A 173 1.56 -13.36 -4.62
C GLN A 173 1.14 -11.93 -5.02
N ASN A 174 1.53 -11.48 -6.21
CA ASN A 174 1.19 -10.14 -6.70
C ASN A 174 -0.31 -9.97 -6.96
N GLU A 175 -0.99 -10.99 -7.47
CA GLU A 175 -2.46 -10.97 -7.66
C GLU A 175 -3.19 -10.81 -6.33
N ILE A 176 -2.78 -11.56 -5.30
CA ILE A 176 -3.39 -11.46 -3.96
C ILE A 176 -3.09 -10.10 -3.33
N ILE A 177 -1.86 -9.59 -3.48
CA ILE A 177 -1.53 -8.22 -3.05
C ILE A 177 -2.45 -7.20 -3.72
N HIS A 178 -2.69 -7.34 -5.03
CA HIS A 178 -3.60 -6.46 -5.76
C HIS A 178 -5.04 -6.55 -5.26
N CYS A 179 -5.56 -7.76 -5.01
CA CYS A 179 -6.90 -7.92 -4.45
C CYS A 179 -7.04 -7.30 -3.05
N VAL A 180 -6.01 -7.45 -2.20
CA VAL A 180 -5.98 -6.80 -0.88
C VAL A 180 -5.96 -5.28 -1.03
N TYR A 181 -5.16 -4.76 -1.96
CA TYR A 181 -5.11 -3.32 -2.27
C TYR A 181 -6.47 -2.80 -2.73
N GLU A 182 -7.12 -3.44 -3.71
CA GLU A 182 -8.44 -3.04 -4.20
C GLU A 182 -9.48 -3.01 -3.07
N TYR A 183 -9.47 -4.04 -2.22
CA TYR A 183 -10.36 -4.10 -1.06
C TYR A 183 -10.12 -2.93 -0.08
N ILE A 184 -8.86 -2.62 0.24
CA ILE A 184 -8.52 -1.49 1.11
C ILE A 184 -8.99 -0.17 0.50
N ILE A 185 -8.77 0.03 -0.80
CA ILE A 185 -9.22 1.23 -1.51
C ILE A 185 -10.74 1.35 -1.51
N ASP A 186 -11.47 0.26 -1.72
CA ASP A 186 -12.93 0.28 -1.68
C ASP A 186 -13.49 0.58 -0.28
N VAL A 187 -12.84 0.08 0.77
CA VAL A 187 -13.15 0.47 2.15
C VAL A 187 -12.93 1.97 2.34
N ILE A 188 -11.78 2.52 1.92
CA ILE A 188 -11.49 3.96 2.02
C ILE A 188 -12.51 4.78 1.24
N LYS A 189 -12.89 4.35 0.02
CA LYS A 189 -13.94 5.00 -0.78
C LYS A 189 -15.28 5.01 -0.06
N SER A 190 -15.68 3.88 0.55
CA SER A 190 -16.93 3.80 1.31
C SER A 190 -16.94 4.77 2.51
N GLU A 191 -15.84 4.83 3.26
CA GLU A 191 -15.69 5.74 4.39
C GLU A 191 -15.73 7.21 3.95
N ILE A 192 -15.13 7.54 2.79
CA ILE A 192 -15.14 8.90 2.25
C ILE A 192 -16.50 9.28 1.66
N ASN A 193 -17.25 8.32 1.14
CA ASN A 193 -18.60 8.56 0.65
C ASN A 193 -19.55 8.97 1.79
N ASP A 194 -19.38 8.41 2.98
CA ASP A 194 -20.21 8.68 4.16
C ASP A 194 -19.93 10.03 4.85
N ILE A 195 -18.81 10.68 4.54
CA ILE A 195 -18.39 11.95 5.13
C ILE A 195 -18.60 13.12 4.17
N HIS A 196 -18.60 14.32 4.73
CA HIS A 196 -18.80 15.55 3.94
C HIS A 196 -17.49 16.15 3.46
N PHE A 197 -16.42 16.02 4.25
CA PHE A 197 -15.17 16.74 4.00
C PHE A 197 -13.93 15.89 4.26
N PHE A 198 -12.89 16.11 3.46
CA PHE A 198 -11.57 15.53 3.69
C PHE A 198 -10.46 16.51 3.28
N ALA A 199 -9.24 16.20 3.70
CA ALA A 199 -8.01 16.90 3.32
C ALA A 199 -7.07 15.96 2.57
N VAL A 200 -6.30 16.51 1.63
CA VAL A 200 -5.24 15.79 0.93
C VAL A 200 -3.87 16.23 1.46
N ILE A 201 -3.00 15.24 1.68
CA ILE A 201 -1.60 15.44 1.99
C ILE A 201 -0.80 14.72 0.90
N SER A 202 0.12 15.43 0.26
CA SER A 202 1.00 14.85 -0.74
C SER A 202 2.43 15.31 -0.52
N ASP A 203 3.36 14.38 -0.67
CA ASP A 203 4.79 14.61 -0.49
C ASP A 203 5.58 13.88 -1.58
N ASP A 204 6.66 14.49 -2.03
CA ASP A 204 7.52 13.93 -3.06
C ASP A 204 8.66 13.14 -2.42
N THR A 205 8.89 11.93 -2.94
CA THR A 205 9.97 11.05 -2.51
C THR A 205 10.73 10.48 -3.70
N THR A 206 11.96 10.07 -3.49
CA THR A 206 12.75 9.32 -4.47
C THR A 206 12.89 7.88 -4.00
N ASP A 207 12.53 6.94 -4.87
CA ASP A 207 12.73 5.52 -4.63
C ASP A 207 14.23 5.15 -4.69
N ILE A 208 14.57 3.93 -4.27
CA ILE A 208 15.92 3.33 -4.24
C ILE A 208 16.56 3.32 -5.63
N VAL A 209 15.75 3.29 -6.70
CA VAL A 209 16.19 3.37 -8.11
C VAL A 209 16.15 4.82 -8.64
N GLU A 210 16.17 5.82 -7.75
CA GLU A 210 16.18 7.25 -8.06
C GLU A 210 14.97 7.76 -8.87
N LYS A 211 13.87 6.99 -8.90
CA LYS A 211 12.62 7.42 -9.51
C LYS A 211 11.85 8.35 -8.57
N PHE A 212 11.39 9.47 -9.12
CA PHE A 212 10.54 10.41 -8.39
C PHE A 212 9.12 9.84 -8.28
N GLN A 213 8.64 9.76 -7.05
CA GLN A 213 7.31 9.27 -6.71
C GLN A 213 6.61 10.29 -5.82
N CYS A 214 5.30 10.39 -5.96
CA CYS A 214 4.44 11.22 -5.13
C CYS A 214 3.64 10.31 -4.19
N ALA A 215 3.80 10.51 -2.89
CA ALA A 215 3.02 9.83 -1.86
C ALA A 215 1.72 10.62 -1.65
N ILE A 216 0.56 9.97 -1.76
CA ILE A 216 -0.74 10.63 -1.54
C ILE A 216 -1.46 10.00 -0.35
N THR A 217 -1.89 10.83 0.59
CA THR A 217 -2.61 10.44 1.79
C THR A 217 -3.85 11.31 1.96
N LEU A 218 -4.96 10.70 2.38
CA LEU A 218 -6.18 11.40 2.74
C LEU A 218 -6.33 11.47 4.25
N ARG A 219 -6.70 12.65 4.75
CA ARG A 219 -7.00 12.86 6.17
C ARG A 219 -8.46 13.27 6.33
N TYR A 220 -9.20 12.51 7.13
CA TYR A 220 -10.63 12.74 7.32
C TYR A 220 -11.09 12.25 8.69
N VAL A 221 -12.29 12.69 9.09
CA VAL A 221 -12.95 12.24 10.32
C VAL A 221 -14.05 11.27 9.94
N LYS A 222 -13.97 10.03 10.43
CA LYS A 222 -15.02 9.02 10.21
C LYS A 222 -16.34 9.50 10.79
N LYS A 223 -17.44 8.86 10.38
CA LYS A 223 -18.76 9.06 11.00
C LYS A 223 -18.79 8.80 12.51
N THR A 224 -17.87 7.96 13.01
CA THR A 224 -17.67 7.69 14.44
C THR A 224 -17.02 8.83 15.22
N GLY A 225 -16.53 9.87 14.54
CA GLY A 225 -15.78 10.98 15.13
C GLY A 225 -14.26 10.75 15.24
N GLU A 226 -13.77 9.59 14.79
CA GLU A 226 -12.34 9.25 14.81
C GLU A 226 -11.60 9.90 13.63
N LEU A 227 -10.50 10.60 13.93
CA LEU A 227 -9.58 11.09 12.90
C LEU A 227 -8.80 9.92 12.30
N LYS A 228 -8.82 9.80 10.97
CA LYS A 228 -8.08 8.78 10.23
C LYS A 228 -7.25 9.40 9.12
N GLU A 229 -6.06 8.86 8.93
CA GLU A 229 -5.20 9.10 7.79
C GLU A 229 -5.11 7.80 6.97
N SER A 230 -5.42 7.88 5.68
CA SER A 230 -5.43 6.76 4.76
C SER A 230 -4.47 7.03 3.62
N PHE A 231 -3.39 6.25 3.58
CA PHE A 231 -2.46 6.24 2.46
C PHE A 231 -3.11 5.61 1.23
N LEU A 232 -3.06 6.31 0.09
CA LEU A 232 -3.62 5.82 -1.17
C LEU A 232 -2.58 5.07 -2.01
N GLY A 233 -1.32 5.49 -1.93
CA GLY A 233 -0.25 4.87 -2.70
C GLY A 233 0.88 5.84 -3.08
N PHE A 234 1.91 5.25 -3.69
CA PHE A 234 2.96 5.96 -4.38
C PHE A 234 2.65 6.01 -5.87
N HIS A 235 2.77 7.20 -6.45
CA HIS A 235 2.48 7.45 -7.85
C HIS A 235 3.72 7.94 -8.56
N ASP A 236 4.07 7.33 -9.70
CA ASP A 236 5.25 7.70 -10.47
C ASP A 236 5.05 9.08 -11.14
N VAL A 237 5.97 10.00 -10.85
CA VAL A 237 6.02 11.36 -11.43
C VAL A 237 7.35 11.63 -12.14
N SER A 238 8.09 10.57 -12.48
CA SER A 238 9.41 10.66 -13.12
C SER A 238 9.38 11.28 -14.51
N SER A 239 8.25 11.19 -15.23
CA SER A 239 8.12 11.68 -16.60
C SER A 239 7.99 13.21 -16.71
N SER A 240 7.42 13.88 -15.71
CA SER A 240 7.23 15.33 -15.73
C SER A 240 6.99 15.91 -14.33
N LYS A 241 7.75 16.95 -13.98
CA LYS A 241 7.70 17.67 -12.70
C LYS A 241 7.04 19.04 -12.80
N THR A 242 6.07 19.19 -13.70
CA THR A 242 5.31 20.44 -13.85
C THR A 242 4.10 20.44 -12.92
N SER A 243 3.62 21.63 -12.56
CA SER A 243 2.41 21.76 -11.72
C SER A 243 1.18 21.16 -12.37
N GLU A 244 1.16 21.10 -13.70
CA GLU A 244 0.11 20.46 -14.50
C GLU A 244 0.17 18.92 -14.42
N SER A 245 1.37 18.33 -14.45
CA SER A 245 1.53 16.88 -14.28
C SER A 245 1.02 16.43 -12.90
N PHE A 246 1.45 17.13 -11.85
CA PHE A 246 0.97 16.87 -10.48
C PHE A 246 -0.53 17.07 -10.35
N PHE A 247 -1.07 18.11 -10.99
CA PHE A 247 -2.50 18.36 -10.97
C PHE A 247 -3.28 17.23 -11.63
N ASN A 248 -2.89 16.80 -12.84
CA ASN A 248 -3.54 15.71 -13.55
C ASN A 248 -3.47 14.40 -12.74
N LEU A 249 -2.31 14.14 -12.13
CA LEU A 249 -2.15 12.97 -11.26
C LEU A 249 -3.09 13.03 -10.05
N ILE A 250 -3.05 14.11 -9.28
CA ILE A 250 -3.86 14.25 -8.07
C ILE A 250 -5.34 14.21 -8.42
N THR A 251 -5.77 14.90 -9.47
CA THR A 251 -7.16 14.86 -9.95
C THR A 251 -7.56 13.43 -10.33
N SER A 252 -6.72 12.69 -11.06
CA SER A 252 -7.03 11.30 -11.42
C SER A 252 -7.19 10.37 -10.21
N VAL A 253 -6.39 10.60 -9.16
CA VAL A 253 -6.43 9.81 -7.92
C VAL A 253 -7.61 10.21 -7.05
N LEU A 254 -7.98 11.50 -7.04
CA LEU A 254 -9.02 12.08 -6.19
C LEU A 254 -10.42 12.08 -6.82
N ASP A 255 -10.53 11.94 -8.15
CA ASP A 255 -11.79 11.90 -8.89
C ASP A 255 -12.78 10.87 -8.32
N PRO A 256 -12.38 9.62 -8.00
CA PRO A 256 -13.26 8.63 -7.39
C PRO A 256 -13.85 9.03 -6.02
N TYR A 257 -13.28 10.04 -5.37
CA TYR A 257 -13.63 10.50 -4.02
C TYR A 257 -14.45 11.80 -4.01
N ASN A 258 -14.90 12.28 -5.18
CA ASN A 258 -15.69 13.52 -5.31
C ASN A 258 -14.99 14.76 -4.71
N PHE A 259 -13.69 14.90 -4.95
CA PHE A 259 -12.88 15.95 -4.32
C PHE A 259 -13.35 17.37 -4.63
N ARG A 260 -13.94 17.62 -5.81
CA ARG A 260 -14.42 18.96 -6.22
C ARG A 260 -15.40 19.58 -5.23
N THR A 261 -16.18 18.75 -4.53
CA THR A 261 -17.16 19.21 -3.53
C THR A 261 -16.70 18.98 -2.09
N LYS A 262 -15.95 17.89 -1.84
CA LYS A 262 -15.60 17.44 -0.48
C LYS A 262 -14.22 17.90 0.01
N LEU A 263 -13.31 18.31 -0.88
CA LEU A 263 -11.96 18.71 -0.47
C LEU A 263 -11.98 20.08 0.19
N ILE A 264 -11.46 20.17 1.43
CA ILE A 264 -11.43 21.43 2.19
C ILE A 264 -10.01 21.95 2.47
N ALA A 265 -9.02 21.05 2.45
CA ALA A 265 -7.63 21.41 2.73
C ALA A 265 -6.65 20.58 1.89
N GLN A 266 -5.53 21.21 1.58
CA GLN A 266 -4.44 20.65 0.78
C GLN A 266 -3.10 20.95 1.46
N CYS A 267 -2.26 19.93 1.59
CA CYS A 267 -0.95 20.02 2.20
C CYS A 267 0.12 19.46 1.27
N TYR A 268 1.06 20.31 0.86
CA TYR A 268 2.16 19.97 -0.04
C TYR A 268 3.49 20.53 0.46
N ASP A 269 4.58 20.22 -0.24
CA ASP A 269 5.86 20.89 -0.05
C ASP A 269 5.79 22.39 -0.42
N GLY A 270 6.85 23.12 -0.06
CA GLY A 270 6.95 24.55 -0.31
C GLY A 270 7.48 24.92 -1.69
N ALA A 271 7.68 23.95 -2.59
CA ALA A 271 8.24 24.22 -3.91
C ALA A 271 7.27 25.12 -4.69
N SER A 272 7.80 26.02 -5.52
CA SER A 272 6.98 26.93 -6.33
C SER A 272 5.99 26.20 -7.25
N VAL A 273 6.35 25.00 -7.69
CA VAL A 273 5.49 24.10 -8.48
C VAL A 273 4.24 23.67 -7.70
N MET A 274 4.38 23.44 -6.39
CA MET A 274 3.29 22.95 -5.53
C MET A 274 2.55 24.11 -4.85
N ALA A 275 3.30 24.98 -4.16
CA ALA A 275 2.78 26.09 -3.35
C ALA A 275 2.55 27.39 -4.12
N GLY A 276 2.86 27.45 -5.42
CA GLY A 276 2.76 28.66 -6.21
C GLY A 276 1.34 29.22 -6.28
N HIS A 277 1.15 30.49 -5.88
CA HIS A 277 -0.17 31.15 -5.88
C HIS A 277 -0.70 31.52 -7.26
N VAL A 278 0.17 31.58 -8.28
CA VAL A 278 -0.19 32.00 -9.65
C VAL A 278 -0.42 30.80 -10.57
N SER A 279 0.49 29.84 -10.57
CA SER A 279 0.49 28.68 -11.48
C SER A 279 0.82 27.35 -10.79
N GLY A 280 0.92 27.36 -9.45
CA GLY A 280 1.22 26.17 -8.68
C GLY A 280 0.03 25.23 -8.54
N LEU A 281 0.30 23.99 -8.13
CA LEU A 281 -0.70 22.95 -7.88
C LEU A 281 -1.81 23.45 -6.96
N GLN A 282 -1.45 24.15 -5.87
CA GLN A 282 -2.39 24.72 -4.91
C GLN A 282 -3.50 25.53 -5.59
N LYS A 283 -3.11 26.42 -6.51
CA LYS A 283 -4.02 27.31 -7.22
C LYS A 283 -4.93 26.50 -8.15
N ARG A 284 -4.36 25.57 -8.92
CA ARG A 284 -5.11 24.71 -9.85
C ARG A 284 -6.17 23.87 -9.14
N ILE A 285 -5.81 23.24 -8.01
CA ILE A 285 -6.76 22.46 -7.20
C ILE A 285 -7.86 23.37 -6.63
N LYS A 286 -7.51 24.58 -6.17
CA LYS A 286 -8.48 25.54 -5.66
C LYS A 286 -9.46 26.04 -6.73
N ASP A 287 -9.02 26.11 -7.99
CA ASP A 287 -9.87 26.52 -9.10
C ASP A 287 -10.90 25.43 -9.47
N GLU A 288 -10.57 24.13 -9.33
CA GLU A 288 -11.52 23.02 -9.52
C GLU A 288 -12.35 22.67 -8.29
N ALA A 289 -11.80 22.85 -7.09
CA ALA A 289 -12.45 22.60 -5.82
C ALA A 289 -12.49 23.89 -5.01
N PRO A 290 -13.52 24.75 -5.18
CA PRO A 290 -13.60 26.05 -4.51
C PRO A 290 -13.57 25.95 -2.99
N ASN A 291 -14.05 24.82 -2.44
CA ASN A 291 -14.04 24.51 -1.01
C ASN A 291 -12.64 24.22 -0.47
N ALA A 292 -11.65 23.89 -1.31
CA ALA A 292 -10.27 23.59 -0.94
C ALA A 292 -9.47 24.86 -0.60
N ALA A 293 -10.02 25.64 0.32
CA ALA A 293 -9.56 26.99 0.64
C ALA A 293 -8.21 26.99 1.37
N LEU A 294 -7.93 25.94 2.15
CA LEU A 294 -6.82 25.90 3.09
C LEU A 294 -5.62 25.16 2.51
N PHE A 295 -4.61 25.91 2.10
CA PHE A 295 -3.28 25.37 1.86
C PHE A 295 -2.44 25.40 3.12
N THR A 296 -1.82 24.28 3.43
CA THR A 296 -0.85 24.16 4.51
C THR A 296 0.48 23.73 3.92
N HIS A 297 1.51 24.56 4.10
CA HIS A 297 2.86 24.16 3.76
C HIS A 297 3.33 23.10 4.77
N CYS A 298 3.78 21.94 4.27
CA CYS A 298 4.25 20.80 5.05
C CYS A 298 5.16 21.24 6.22
N CYS A 299 4.74 20.94 7.45
CA CYS A 299 5.46 21.36 8.66
C CYS A 299 6.84 20.69 8.76
N ALA A 300 6.97 19.43 8.35
CA ALA A 300 8.26 18.73 8.31
C ALA A 300 9.23 19.43 7.34
N HIS A 301 8.77 19.77 6.13
CA HIS A 301 9.57 20.51 5.16
C HIS A 301 9.95 21.91 5.67
N ARG A 302 9.01 22.64 6.27
CA ARG A 302 9.29 23.96 6.89
C ARG A 302 10.35 23.87 7.97
N LEU A 303 10.24 22.89 8.87
CA LEU A 303 11.23 22.70 9.93
C LEU A 303 12.61 22.37 9.35
N ASN A 304 12.65 21.50 8.33
CA ASN A 304 13.86 21.16 7.60
C ASN A 304 14.51 22.41 6.97
N LEU A 305 13.73 23.27 6.31
CA LEU A 305 14.20 24.52 5.73
C LEU A 305 14.74 25.49 6.79
N VAL A 306 14.06 25.64 7.93
CA VAL A 306 14.50 26.53 9.01
C VAL A 306 15.84 26.07 9.58
N LEU A 307 16.02 24.76 9.80
CA LEU A 307 17.28 24.20 10.28
C LEU A 307 18.40 24.39 9.26
N GLN A 308 18.11 24.12 8.00
CA GLN A 308 19.05 24.28 6.90
C GLN A 308 19.48 25.74 6.76
N GLN A 309 18.54 26.67 6.60
CA GLN A 309 18.82 28.09 6.42
C GLN A 309 19.50 28.69 7.67
N GLY A 310 19.02 28.37 8.87
CA GLY A 310 19.62 28.84 10.12
C GLY A 310 21.08 28.41 10.26
N SER A 311 21.42 27.19 9.83
CA SER A 311 22.81 26.75 9.81
C SER A 311 23.65 27.44 8.73
N TYR A 312 23.06 27.79 7.59
CA TYR A 312 23.76 28.48 6.52
C TYR A 312 23.92 29.99 6.75
N CYS A 313 23.17 30.59 7.67
CA CYS A 313 23.35 32.00 8.02
C CYS A 313 24.72 32.31 8.66
N VAL A 314 25.39 31.31 9.24
CA VAL A 314 26.67 31.48 9.95
C VAL A 314 27.75 30.63 9.28
N PRO A 315 28.79 31.23 8.67
CA PRO A 315 29.85 30.50 7.96
C PRO A 315 30.50 29.38 8.79
N GLN A 316 30.66 29.59 10.09
CA GLN A 316 31.26 28.62 11.01
C GLN A 316 30.41 27.35 11.14
N TYR A 317 29.07 27.47 11.13
CA TYR A 317 28.18 26.30 11.12
C TYR A 317 28.25 25.56 9.79
N GLN A 318 28.43 26.27 8.68
CA GLN A 318 28.63 25.61 7.38
C GLN A 318 29.89 24.74 7.39
N ILE A 319 31.00 25.26 7.92
CA ILE A 319 32.27 24.53 8.06
C ILE A 319 32.09 23.33 8.98
N PHE A 320 31.36 23.49 10.09
CA PHE A 320 31.03 22.40 11.00
C PHE A 320 30.27 21.28 10.30
N PHE A 321 29.15 21.60 9.61
CA PHE A 321 28.36 20.59 8.90
C PHE A 321 29.10 19.98 7.70
N ALA A 322 29.90 20.75 6.98
CA ALA A 322 30.73 20.24 5.89
C ALA A 322 31.77 19.24 6.42
N THR A 323 32.35 19.52 7.59
CA THR A 323 33.27 18.61 8.27
C THR A 323 32.55 17.35 8.72
N LEU A 324 31.38 17.48 9.36
CA LEU A 324 30.57 16.37 9.85
C LEU A 324 30.17 15.41 8.72
N LEU A 325 29.67 15.94 7.60
CA LEU A 325 29.34 15.15 6.41
C LEU A 325 30.59 14.57 5.76
N GLY A 326 31.68 15.34 5.72
CA GLY A 326 32.98 14.92 5.22
C GLY A 326 33.49 13.64 5.88
N ILE A 327 33.25 13.47 7.19
CA ILE A 327 33.61 12.24 7.92
C ILE A 327 32.91 11.03 7.29
N SER A 328 31.59 11.07 7.08
CA SER A 328 30.87 9.95 6.46
C SER A 328 31.36 9.63 5.04
N VAL A 329 31.63 10.66 4.23
CA VAL A 329 32.12 10.51 2.85
C VAL A 329 33.53 9.95 2.83
N PHE A 330 34.38 10.34 3.79
CA PHE A 330 35.76 9.90 3.91
C PHE A 330 35.86 8.38 4.08
N PHE A 331 35.02 7.80 4.93
CA PHE A 331 34.97 6.34 5.09
C PHE A 331 34.29 5.66 3.91
N LYS A 332 33.15 6.17 3.41
CA LYS A 332 32.43 5.60 2.26
C LYS A 332 33.31 5.38 1.02
N LYS A 333 34.23 6.31 0.75
CA LYS A 333 35.13 6.25 -0.43
C LYS A 333 36.21 5.16 -0.35
N SER A 334 36.42 4.50 0.79
CA SER A 334 37.48 3.51 0.93
C SER A 334 37.09 2.33 1.83
N PRO A 335 37.01 1.11 1.26
CA PRO A 335 36.82 -0.10 2.04
C PRO A 335 37.90 -0.32 3.11
N LYS A 336 39.15 0.06 2.83
CA LYS A 336 40.27 -0.04 3.78
C LYS A 336 40.06 0.84 5.02
N ARG A 337 39.63 2.09 4.84
CA ARG A 337 39.31 3.00 5.97
C ARG A 337 38.12 2.48 6.78
N THR A 338 37.13 1.97 6.06
CA THR A 338 35.90 1.39 6.59
C THR A 338 36.17 0.12 7.42
N PHE A 339 37.19 -0.66 7.06
CA PHE A 339 37.67 -1.79 7.86
C PHE A 339 38.30 -1.34 9.18
N VAL A 340 39.18 -0.32 9.17
CA VAL A 340 39.79 0.21 10.41
C VAL A 340 38.71 0.74 11.37
N LEU A 341 37.70 1.41 10.83
CA LEU A 341 36.54 1.88 11.59
C LEU A 341 35.79 0.72 12.29
N ASP A 342 35.56 -0.40 11.60
CA ASP A 342 34.89 -1.56 12.21
C ASP A 342 35.72 -2.19 13.33
N THR A 343 37.02 -2.30 13.12
CA THR A 343 37.91 -2.95 14.07
C THR A 343 37.92 -2.20 15.41
N ILE A 344 37.86 -0.87 15.39
CA ILE A 344 37.97 -0.04 16.60
C ILE A 344 36.59 0.32 17.18
N ILE A 345 35.63 0.72 16.33
CA ILE A 345 34.30 1.18 16.79
C ILE A 345 33.26 0.06 16.78
N GLY A 346 33.38 -0.92 15.89
CA GLY A 346 32.42 -2.01 15.73
C GLY A 346 31.06 -1.56 15.18
N LYS A 347 30.94 -0.31 14.71
CA LYS A 347 29.71 0.26 14.16
C LYS A 347 30.00 1.07 12.89
N ARG A 348 29.09 0.97 11.92
CA ARG A 348 29.12 1.77 10.69
C ARG A 348 28.66 3.20 10.96
N ILE A 349 29.28 4.16 10.28
CA ILE A 349 28.82 5.55 10.26
C ILE A 349 27.51 5.61 9.45
N PRO A 350 26.45 6.26 9.96
CA PRO A 350 25.22 6.49 9.22
C PRO A 350 25.48 7.27 7.93
N ILE A 351 24.76 6.94 6.86
CA ILE A 351 24.87 7.65 5.57
C ILE A 351 23.96 8.88 5.61
N ALA A 352 24.50 10.05 5.30
CA ALA A 352 23.71 11.26 5.09
C ALA A 352 22.91 11.15 3.78
N ASN A 353 21.63 11.52 3.82
CA ASN A 353 20.83 11.75 2.63
C ASN A 353 20.63 13.26 2.46
N GLU A 354 20.96 13.81 1.29
CA GLU A 354 20.97 15.27 1.07
C GLU A 354 19.59 15.90 1.26
N THR A 355 18.52 15.16 0.98
CA THR A 355 17.13 15.63 1.03
C THR A 355 16.52 15.66 2.44
N ARG A 356 17.14 15.00 3.44
CA ARG A 356 16.60 14.92 4.81
C ARG A 356 17.63 15.35 5.84
N TRP A 357 17.47 16.55 6.39
CA TRP A 357 18.38 17.12 7.40
C TRP A 357 18.48 16.24 8.66
N CYS A 358 17.43 15.47 8.99
CA CYS A 358 17.42 14.51 10.08
C CYS A 358 18.55 13.47 9.97
N THR A 359 19.05 13.16 8.77
CA THR A 359 20.17 12.21 8.63
C THR A 359 21.48 12.75 9.21
N ARG A 360 21.59 14.08 9.37
CA ARG A 360 22.73 14.73 10.01
C ARG A 360 22.74 14.53 11.52
N SER A 361 21.58 14.36 12.15
CA SER A 361 21.51 14.08 13.59
C SER A 361 22.06 12.70 13.91
N ASN A 362 21.79 11.70 13.07
CA ASN A 362 22.36 10.35 13.22
C ASN A 362 23.90 10.37 13.16
N ILE A 363 24.48 11.11 12.22
CA ILE A 363 25.94 11.27 12.13
C ILE A 363 26.46 12.02 13.35
N LEU A 364 25.78 13.10 13.76
CA LEU A 364 26.17 13.84 14.95
C LEU A 364 26.17 12.96 16.20
N ASN A 365 25.10 12.20 16.42
CA ASN A 365 24.97 11.29 17.55
C ASN A 365 26.03 10.19 17.52
N PHE A 366 26.38 9.68 16.34
CA PHE A 366 27.50 8.75 16.17
C PHE A 366 28.83 9.38 16.58
N VAL A 367 29.13 10.58 16.09
CA VAL A 367 30.39 11.29 16.39
C VAL A 367 30.47 11.66 17.87
N VAL A 368 29.39 12.18 18.46
CA VAL A 368 29.30 12.49 19.89
C VAL A 368 29.57 11.26 20.75
N SER A 369 28.95 10.12 20.40
CA SER A 369 29.04 8.90 21.22
C SER A 369 30.39 8.18 21.08
N ASN A 370 31.14 8.46 20.01
CA ASN A 370 32.37 7.74 19.69
C ASN A 370 33.54 8.70 19.41
N LEU A 371 33.53 9.92 19.96
CA LEU A 371 34.52 10.95 19.62
C LEU A 371 35.96 10.46 19.87
N ASP A 372 36.23 9.89 21.04
CA ASP A 372 37.56 9.42 21.42
C ASP A 372 38.04 8.27 20.51
N LYS A 373 37.15 7.30 20.26
CA LYS A 373 37.44 6.17 19.36
C LYS A 373 37.61 6.62 17.91
N LEU A 374 36.88 7.65 17.48
CA LEU A 374 37.00 8.19 16.13
C LEU A 374 38.33 8.91 15.96
N LEU A 375 38.83 9.60 17.00
CA LEU A 375 40.18 10.15 17.01
C LEU A 375 41.23 9.05 16.90
N GLU A 376 41.09 7.95 17.66
CA GLU A 376 41.96 6.79 17.58
C GLU A 376 41.98 6.16 16.17
N VAL A 377 40.80 5.99 15.54
CA VAL A 377 40.68 5.52 14.15
C VAL A 377 41.44 6.43 13.20
N MET A 378 41.27 7.75 13.31
CA MET A 378 41.94 8.70 12.43
C MET A 378 43.45 8.72 12.67
N GLU A 379 43.91 8.60 13.92
CA GLU A 379 45.33 8.50 14.26
C GLU A 379 45.95 7.21 13.70
N CYS A 380 45.24 6.08 13.79
CA CYS A 380 45.64 4.82 13.17
C CYS A 380 45.76 4.92 11.64
N ILE A 381 44.80 5.59 10.97
CA ILE A 381 44.86 5.81 9.52
C ILE A 381 46.03 6.73 9.12
N ARG A 382 46.31 7.76 9.92
CA ARG A 382 47.41 8.71 9.70
C ARG A 382 48.79 8.05 9.85
N ASP A 383 48.94 7.21 10.87
CA ASP A 383 50.23 6.63 11.26
C ASP A 383 50.51 5.30 10.53
N ASN A 384 49.53 4.74 9.82
CA ASN A 384 49.70 3.55 9.00
C ASN A 384 50.54 3.86 7.73
N PRO A 385 51.71 3.21 7.55
CA PRO A 385 52.58 3.42 6.39
C PRO A 385 51.96 2.95 5.05
N GLU A 386 50.95 2.07 5.08
CA GLU A 386 50.24 1.60 3.87
C GLU A 386 49.10 2.55 3.43
N SER A 387 48.81 3.60 4.19
CA SER A 387 47.78 4.57 3.86
C SER A 387 48.21 5.46 2.70
N GLY A 388 47.35 5.59 1.69
CA GLY A 388 47.57 6.55 0.60
C GLY A 388 47.58 8.01 1.08
N MET A 389 48.25 8.89 0.34
CA MET A 389 48.47 10.30 0.70
C MET A 389 47.18 11.08 1.00
N GLU A 390 46.08 10.80 0.27
CA GLU A 390 44.77 11.37 0.53
C GLU A 390 44.16 10.94 1.88
N SER A 391 44.38 9.69 2.28
CA SER A 391 43.89 9.15 3.54
C SER A 391 44.62 9.79 4.72
N ILE A 392 45.94 9.96 4.62
CA ILE A 392 46.77 10.58 5.66
C ILE A 392 46.39 12.06 5.83
N ASN A 393 46.29 12.81 4.73
CA ASN A 393 45.92 14.22 4.76
C ASN A 393 44.48 14.42 5.27
N GLY A 394 43.54 13.58 4.83
CA GLY A 394 42.16 13.60 5.30
C GLY A 394 42.07 13.32 6.80
N ALA A 395 42.72 12.26 7.28
CA ALA A 395 42.72 11.90 8.70
C ALA A 395 43.35 13.01 9.56
N LYS A 396 44.49 13.58 9.15
CA LYS A 396 45.10 14.73 9.84
C LYS A 396 44.16 15.94 9.89
N GLY A 397 43.47 16.24 8.79
CA GLY A 397 42.50 17.33 8.73
C GLY A 397 41.31 17.12 9.67
N PHE A 398 40.78 15.90 9.74
CA PHE A 398 39.69 15.57 10.66
C PHE A 398 40.13 15.59 12.12
N ILE A 399 41.31 15.07 12.46
CA ILE A 399 41.85 15.15 13.83
C ILE A 399 41.92 16.61 14.29
N ASN A 400 42.48 17.49 13.46
CA ASN A 400 42.59 18.91 13.78
C ASN A 400 41.22 19.56 13.93
N SER A 401 40.23 19.15 13.13
CA SER A 401 38.88 19.71 13.19
C SER A 401 38.09 19.19 14.40
N LEU A 402 38.19 17.90 14.73
CA LEU A 402 37.52 17.27 15.86
C LEU A 402 38.07 17.77 17.22
N LYS A 403 39.36 18.16 17.28
CA LYS A 403 39.99 18.72 18.49
C LYS A 403 39.75 20.23 18.68
N LYS A 404 39.18 20.93 17.69
CA LYS A 404 38.88 22.37 17.81
C LYS A 404 37.75 22.62 18.80
N PHE A 405 37.92 23.65 19.63
CA PHE A 405 36.88 24.07 20.57
C PHE A 405 35.57 24.41 19.86
N GLU A 406 35.62 25.13 18.73
CA GLU A 406 34.40 25.53 18.01
C GLU A 406 33.62 24.30 17.53
N PHE A 407 34.32 23.27 17.06
CA PHE A 407 33.66 22.04 16.59
C PHE A 407 32.96 21.32 17.74
N VAL A 408 33.64 21.12 18.87
CA VAL A 408 33.06 20.47 20.05
C VAL A 408 31.89 21.26 20.62
N PHE A 409 32.02 22.59 20.68
CA PHE A 409 30.96 23.48 21.13
C PHE A 409 29.71 23.40 20.26
N PHE A 410 29.86 23.49 18.92
CA PHE A 410 28.74 23.34 18.00
C PHE A 410 28.14 21.94 18.02
N MET A 411 28.98 20.92 18.21
CA MET A 411 28.52 19.54 18.36
C MET A 411 27.57 19.39 19.55
N MET A 412 27.88 20.01 20.69
CA MET A 412 26.99 19.99 21.87
C MET A 412 25.69 20.75 21.62
N ILE A 413 25.76 21.95 21.02
CA ILE A 413 24.56 22.75 20.70
C ILE A 413 23.62 21.99 19.77
N TYR A 414 24.14 21.46 18.66
CA TYR A 414 23.29 20.79 17.68
C TYR A 414 22.78 19.43 18.17
N LYS A 415 23.45 18.81 19.14
CA LYS A 415 22.91 17.62 19.82
C LYS A 415 21.60 17.97 20.53
N ASP A 416 21.57 19.07 21.26
CA ASP A 416 20.37 19.50 21.98
C ASP A 416 19.27 19.96 21.02
N ILE A 417 19.63 20.70 19.96
CA ILE A 417 18.67 21.09 18.91
C ILE A 417 18.08 19.85 18.25
N PHE A 418 18.90 18.89 17.83
CA PHE A 418 18.42 17.70 17.14
C PHE A 418 17.56 16.79 18.02
N ASN A 419 17.86 16.68 19.32
CA ASN A 419 16.99 15.95 20.24
C ASN A 419 15.53 16.47 20.22
N ILE A 420 15.36 17.79 20.12
CA ILE A 420 14.04 18.42 20.03
C ILE A 420 13.46 18.24 18.62
N THR A 421 14.24 18.56 17.59
CA THR A 421 13.72 18.60 16.21
C THR A 421 13.43 17.22 15.67
N ASP A 422 14.20 16.20 16.01
CA ASP A 422 13.97 14.82 15.58
C ASP A 422 12.66 14.28 16.16
N THR A 423 12.38 14.61 17.43
CA THR A 423 11.10 14.28 18.07
C THR A 423 9.92 14.94 17.36
N LEU A 424 10.09 16.20 16.92
CA LEU A 424 9.07 16.90 16.15
C LEU A 424 8.91 16.32 14.75
N LEU A 425 10.01 16.03 14.06
CA LEU A 425 10.00 15.45 12.72
C LEU A 425 9.30 14.10 12.73
N LEU A 426 9.58 13.22 13.70
CA LEU A 426 8.87 11.95 13.88
C LEU A 426 7.36 12.12 14.05
N LYS A 427 6.89 13.21 14.66
CA LYS A 427 5.46 13.52 14.79
C LYS A 427 4.83 14.07 13.51
N TYR A 428 5.62 14.74 12.67
CA TYR A 428 5.13 15.41 11.46
C TYR A 428 5.32 14.60 10.18
N THR A 429 6.27 13.66 10.14
CA THR A 429 6.27 12.62 9.13
C THR A 429 5.10 11.70 9.40
N ILE A 430 4.26 11.53 8.37
CA ILE A 430 3.29 10.42 8.33
C ILE A 430 4.08 9.16 8.71
N ASN A 431 3.53 8.33 9.60
CA ASN A 431 4.03 7.00 9.98
C ASN A 431 4.01 6.04 8.77
N ILE A 432 4.64 6.44 7.67
CA ILE A 432 5.15 5.57 6.63
C ILE A 432 6.60 5.36 7.09
N SER A 433 6.78 4.41 7.99
CA SER A 433 8.07 4.03 8.53
C SER A 433 9.00 3.67 7.38
N ILE A 434 9.82 4.63 6.97
CA ILE A 434 11.05 4.35 6.25
C ILE A 434 12.02 3.81 7.30
N GLN A 435 11.84 2.53 7.63
CA GLN A 435 12.88 1.67 8.19
C GLN A 435 13.44 0.79 7.06
N THR A 436 13.89 1.43 5.98
CA THR A 436 14.94 0.82 5.15
C THR A 436 16.27 0.97 5.91
N MET A 437 16.56 -0.02 6.76
CA MET A 437 17.94 -0.35 7.11
C MET A 437 18.53 -1.28 6.05
#